data_AF-A0AAD8Z7H0-F1
#
_entry.id   AF-A0AAD8Z7H0-F1
#
_cell.length_a   1.000
_cell.length_b   1.000
_cell.length_c   1.000
_cell.angle_alpha   90.00
_cell.angle_beta   90.00
_cell.angle_gamma   90.00
#
_symmetry.space_group_name_H-M   'P 1'
#
loop_
_entity.id
_entity.type
_entity.pdbx_description
1 polymer ?
#
loop_
_entity_poly.entity_id
_entity_poly.type
_entity_poly.pdbx_seq_one_letter_code
_entity_poly.pdbx_strand_id
1 'polypeptide(L)'
;MGFKLNVWDIGGQRKIRPYWRNYFENTDLLIYVIDSADRKRFEETGQELAELLEEEKLSAVPVLIFANKQDLLTAAPASEIAEGLNLHTIRDRVWQIQACSALTGEGIQDGMNWVCKSVNAKRK
;
A
#
# COMPACT_ATOMS: atom_id res chain seq x y z
N MET A 1 -19.39 13.23 -10.72
CA MET A 1 -19.25 13.31 -9.25
C MET A 1 -17.77 13.26 -8.92
N GLY A 2 -17.22 14.31 -8.31
CA GLY A 2 -15.81 14.37 -7.96
C GLY A 2 -15.55 13.65 -6.64
N PHE A 3 -14.44 12.92 -6.56
CA PHE A 3 -13.95 12.31 -5.33
C PHE A 3 -12.83 13.19 -4.77
N LYS A 4 -12.96 13.67 -3.52
CA LYS A 4 -11.92 14.47 -2.86
C LYS A 4 -11.11 13.56 -1.97
N LEU A 5 -9.85 13.34 -2.34
CA LEU A 5 -8.86 12.63 -1.54
C LEU A 5 -7.99 13.66 -0.81
N ASN A 6 -7.87 13.49 0.50
CA ASN A 6 -6.80 14.13 1.27
C ASN A 6 -5.70 13.08 1.41
N VAL A 7 -4.55 13.34 0.79
CA VAL A 7 -3.42 12.40 0.75
C VAL A 7 -2.28 12.96 1.59
N TRP A 8 -1.71 12.13 2.44
CA TRP A 8 -0.50 12.43 3.21
C TRP A 8 0.62 11.53 2.71
N ASP A 9 1.63 12.11 2.06
CA ASP A 9 2.83 11.38 1.65
C ASP A 9 3.85 11.38 2.78
N ILE A 10 4.30 10.18 3.18
CA ILE A 10 5.20 9.98 4.32
C ILE A 10 6.32 9.04 3.88
N GLY A 11 7.56 9.48 4.02
CA GLY A 11 8.70 8.68 3.59
C GLY A 11 8.89 7.38 4.40
N GLY A 12 9.48 6.38 3.76
CA GLY A 12 9.73 5.06 4.35
C GLY A 12 11.07 4.89 5.09
N GLN A 13 11.84 5.97 5.29
CA GLN A 13 13.14 5.89 5.94
C GLN A 13 12.97 5.53 7.42
N ARG A 14 13.76 4.58 7.94
CA ARG A 14 13.69 4.11 9.34
C ARG A 14 13.59 5.23 10.37
N LYS A 15 14.33 6.32 10.18
CA LYS A 15 14.37 7.48 11.09
C LYS A 15 13.04 8.22 11.23
N ILE A 16 12.15 8.15 10.23
CA ILE A 16 10.88 8.88 10.21
C ILE A 16 9.65 8.01 10.45
N ARG A 17 9.81 6.68 10.47
CA ARG A 17 8.72 5.73 10.78
C ARG A 17 8.00 6.02 12.10
N PRO A 18 8.67 6.48 13.18
CA PRO A 18 7.96 6.86 14.42
C PRO A 18 6.88 7.93 14.22
N TYR A 19 7.00 8.78 13.19
CA TYR A 19 6.03 9.83 12.90
C TYR A 19 4.80 9.34 12.13
N TRP A 20 4.79 8.11 11.61
CA TRP A 20 3.64 7.55 10.89
C TRP A 20 2.36 7.58 11.74
N ARG A 21 2.50 7.33 13.05
CA ARG A 21 1.40 7.33 14.03
C ARG A 21 0.60 8.64 14.09
N ASN A 22 1.19 9.75 13.65
CA ASN A 22 0.53 11.04 13.59
C ASN A 22 -0.58 11.11 12.53
N TYR A 23 -0.62 10.13 11.62
CA TYR A 23 -1.53 10.13 10.46
C TYR A 23 -2.55 8.98 10.50
N PHE A 24 -2.51 8.10 11.50
CA PHE A 24 -3.41 6.93 11.53
C PHE A 24 -4.86 7.29 11.82
N GLU A 25 -5.10 8.32 12.65
CA GLU A 25 -6.46 8.73 13.00
C GLU A 25 -7.24 9.22 11.78
N ASN A 26 -8.50 8.80 11.69
CA ASN A 26 -9.41 9.16 10.61
C ASN A 26 -8.90 8.77 9.20
N THR A 27 -8.08 7.71 9.11
CA THR A 27 -7.64 7.16 7.83
C THR A 27 -8.75 6.31 7.20
N ASP A 28 -9.21 6.72 6.01
CA ASP A 28 -10.20 5.97 5.23
C ASP A 28 -9.58 4.80 4.46
N LEU A 29 -8.32 4.93 4.02
CA LEU A 29 -7.59 3.96 3.20
C LEU A 29 -6.08 4.16 3.34
N LEU A 30 -5.33 3.06 3.35
CA LEU A 30 -3.87 3.04 3.34
C LEU A 30 -3.36 2.71 1.94
N ILE A 31 -2.40 3.49 1.43
CA ILE A 31 -1.62 3.14 0.22
C ILE A 31 -0.18 2.88 0.66
N TYR A 32 0.31 1.66 0.42
CA TYR A 32 1.67 1.25 0.73
C TYR A 32 2.44 1.02 -0.58
N VAL A 33 3.56 1.72 -0.78
CA VAL A 33 4.30 1.67 -2.05
C VAL A 33 5.62 0.94 -1.85
N ILE A 34 5.82 -0.13 -2.61
CA ILE A 34 7.02 -0.96 -2.57
C ILE A 34 7.85 -0.72 -3.82
N ASP A 35 9.16 -0.55 -3.63
CA ASP A 35 10.14 -0.57 -4.71
C ASP A 35 10.38 -2.02 -5.16
N SER A 36 9.73 -2.44 -6.25
CA SER A 36 9.79 -3.83 -6.72
C SER A 36 11.19 -4.25 -7.18
N ALA A 37 12.08 -3.30 -7.48
CA ALA A 37 13.45 -3.60 -7.89
C ALA A 37 14.39 -3.84 -6.70
N ASP A 38 13.98 -3.49 -5.47
CA ASP A 38 14.79 -3.63 -4.27
C ASP A 38 14.42 -4.87 -3.45
N ARG A 39 14.65 -6.05 -4.05
CA ARG A 39 14.36 -7.35 -3.45
C ARG A 39 15.02 -7.57 -2.08
N LYS A 40 16.16 -6.91 -1.82
CA LYS A 40 16.89 -7.02 -0.55
C LYS A 40 16.11 -6.46 0.63
N ARG A 41 15.17 -5.55 0.38
CA ARG A 41 14.33 -4.91 1.41
C ARG A 41 12.94 -5.51 1.55
N PHE A 42 12.64 -6.62 0.87
CA PHE A 42 11.29 -7.23 0.93
C PHE A 42 10.95 -7.77 2.32
N GLU A 43 11.92 -8.37 3.01
CA GLU A 43 11.72 -8.82 4.39
C GLU A 43 11.44 -7.62 5.32
N GLU A 44 12.26 -6.57 5.24
CA GLU A 44 12.06 -5.34 6.01
C GLU A 44 10.69 -4.71 5.72
N THR A 45 10.33 -4.53 4.44
CA THR A 45 9.07 -3.89 4.07
C THR A 45 7.86 -4.74 4.47
N GLY A 46 8.00 -6.07 4.49
CA GLY A 46 6.96 -6.98 4.95
C GLY A 46 6.74 -6.89 6.47
N GLN A 47 7.82 -6.84 7.25
CA GLN A 47 7.74 -6.62 8.71
C GLN A 47 7.07 -5.29 9.03
N GLU A 48 7.49 -4.21 8.36
CA GLU A 48 6.90 -2.88 8.56
C GLU A 48 5.44 -2.80 8.15
N LEU A 49 5.05 -3.48 7.07
CA LEU A 49 3.64 -3.58 6.70
C LEU A 49 2.87 -4.34 7.79
N ALA A 50 3.37 -5.48 8.27
CA ALA A 50 2.71 -6.25 9.32
C ALA A 50 2.50 -5.43 10.60
N GLU A 51 3.55 -4.77 11.10
CA GLU A 51 3.48 -3.87 12.26
C GLU A 51 2.46 -2.74 12.04
N LEU A 52 2.42 -2.16 10.85
CA LEU A 52 1.46 -1.12 10.50
C LEU A 52 0.01 -1.64 10.48
N LEU A 53 -0.22 -2.88 10.05
CA LEU A 53 -1.56 -3.47 10.02
C LEU A 53 -2.08 -3.90 11.40
N GLU A 54 -1.19 -4.12 12.36
CA GLU A 54 -1.52 -4.42 13.77
C GLU A 54 -1.96 -3.17 14.55
N GLU A 55 -1.70 -1.96 14.05
CA GLU A 55 -2.11 -0.72 14.70
C GLU A 55 -3.65 -0.60 14.77
N GLU A 56 -4.19 -0.52 15.99
CA GLU A 56 -5.64 -0.50 16.25
C GLU A 56 -6.37 0.61 15.48
N LYS A 57 -5.72 1.77 15.35
CA LYS A 57 -6.26 2.93 14.61
C LYS A 57 -6.43 2.66 13.11
N LEU A 58 -5.70 1.68 12.58
CA LEU A 58 -5.81 1.23 11.21
C LEU A 58 -6.67 -0.03 11.06
N SER A 59 -7.28 -0.54 12.13
CA SER A 59 -8.13 -1.74 12.06
C SER A 59 -9.22 -1.61 10.98
N ALA A 60 -9.39 -2.69 10.19
CA ALA A 60 -10.31 -2.76 9.07
C ALA A 60 -10.14 -1.69 7.96
N VAL A 61 -9.09 -0.87 8.00
CA VAL A 61 -8.78 0.10 6.94
C VAL A 61 -8.32 -0.65 5.68
N PRO A 62 -8.99 -0.47 4.53
CA PRO A 62 -8.56 -1.05 3.26
C PRO A 62 -7.11 -0.67 2.90
N VAL A 63 -6.38 -1.60 2.30
CA VAL A 63 -4.96 -1.40 1.95
C VAL A 63 -4.72 -1.64 0.46
N LEU A 64 -4.21 -0.63 -0.24
CA LEU A 64 -3.65 -0.79 -1.57
C LEU A 64 -2.14 -0.89 -1.46
N ILE A 65 -1.56 -1.97 -2.01
CA ILE A 65 -0.12 -2.11 -2.17
C ILE A 65 0.22 -1.80 -3.62
N PHE A 66 1.03 -0.78 -3.86
CA PHE A 66 1.64 -0.55 -5.17
C PHE A 66 2.97 -1.28 -5.26
N ALA A 67 3.05 -2.27 -6.15
CA ALA A 67 4.31 -2.85 -6.59
C ALA A 67 4.91 -1.95 -7.66
N ASN A 68 5.63 -0.91 -7.23
CA ASN A 68 6.12 0.17 -8.09
C ASN A 68 7.46 -0.19 -8.77
N LYS A 69 7.83 0.59 -9.80
CA LYS A 69 9.03 0.44 -10.63
C LYS A 69 9.05 -0.78 -11.56
N GLN A 70 7.87 -1.20 -12.04
CA GLN A 70 7.75 -2.30 -12.99
C GLN A 70 8.40 -2.02 -14.36
N ASP A 71 8.81 -0.76 -14.62
CA ASP A 71 9.64 -0.39 -15.76
C ASP A 71 11.08 -0.93 -15.70
N LEU A 72 11.55 -1.39 -14.53
CA LEU A 72 12.89 -1.94 -14.36
C LEU A 72 12.91 -3.45 -14.58
N LEU A 73 13.88 -3.95 -15.35
CA LEU A 73 14.06 -5.39 -15.62
C LEU A 73 14.28 -6.23 -14.34
N THR A 74 14.78 -5.62 -13.27
CA THR A 74 15.02 -6.29 -11.98
C THR A 74 13.79 -6.32 -11.08
N ALA A 75 12.69 -5.68 -11.49
CA ALA A 75 11.46 -5.61 -10.71
C ALA A 75 10.88 -7.01 -10.47
N ALA A 76 10.50 -7.28 -9.21
CA ALA A 76 9.69 -8.44 -8.89
C ALA A 76 8.24 -8.20 -9.34
N PRO A 77 7.57 -9.22 -9.90
CA PRO A 77 6.16 -9.11 -10.23
C PRO A 77 5.32 -8.99 -8.95
N ALA A 78 4.16 -8.36 -9.07
CA ALA A 78 3.23 -8.16 -7.94
C ALA A 78 2.85 -9.49 -7.24
N SER A 79 2.74 -10.60 -7.98
CA SER A 79 2.45 -11.92 -7.40
C SER A 79 3.56 -12.40 -6.45
N GLU A 80 4.83 -12.24 -6.85
CA GLU A 80 5.98 -12.62 -6.03
C GLU A 80 6.04 -11.79 -4.75
N ILE A 81 5.77 -10.48 -4.85
CA ILE A 81 5.70 -9.58 -3.69
C ILE A 81 4.54 -9.99 -2.77
N ALA A 82 3.36 -10.30 -3.32
CA ALA A 82 2.21 -10.70 -2.53
C ALA A 82 2.46 -12.00 -1.73
N GLU A 83 3.14 -12.97 -2.35
CA GLU A 83 3.56 -14.21 -1.70
C GLU A 83 4.62 -13.92 -0.62
N GLY A 84 5.67 -13.17 -0.95
CA GLY A 84 6.76 -12.87 -0.03
C GLY A 84 6.33 -12.07 1.21
N LEU A 85 5.33 -11.20 1.07
CA LEU A 85 4.75 -10.43 2.17
C LEU A 85 3.61 -11.17 2.87
N ASN A 86 3.27 -12.39 2.44
CA ASN A 86 2.17 -13.18 2.96
C ASN A 86 0.82 -12.43 2.96
N LEU A 87 0.54 -11.60 1.94
CA LEU A 87 -0.68 -10.77 1.91
C LEU A 87 -1.96 -11.61 2.00
N HIS A 88 -1.89 -12.87 1.55
CA HIS A 88 -2.97 -13.84 1.64
C HIS A 88 -3.38 -14.19 3.09
N THR A 89 -2.59 -13.87 4.11
CA THR A 89 -2.91 -14.10 5.53
C THR A 89 -3.72 -12.96 6.15
N ILE A 90 -3.80 -11.81 5.48
CA ILE A 90 -4.61 -10.67 5.93
C ILE A 90 -6.09 -11.03 5.78
N ARG A 91 -6.83 -11.03 6.89
CA ARG A 91 -8.25 -11.45 6.96
C ARG A 91 -9.19 -10.39 7.52
N ASP A 92 -8.66 -9.39 8.22
CA ASP A 92 -9.42 -8.38 8.95
C ASP A 92 -9.84 -7.17 8.08
N ARG A 93 -9.32 -7.09 6.85
CA ARG A 93 -9.55 -5.98 5.92
C ARG A 93 -9.46 -6.44 4.47
N VAL A 94 -10.05 -5.65 3.58
CA VAL A 94 -9.85 -5.82 2.14
C VAL A 94 -8.51 -5.23 1.71
N TRP A 95 -7.85 -5.88 0.77
CA TRP A 95 -6.59 -5.42 0.21
C TRP A 95 -6.51 -5.68 -1.29
N GLN A 96 -5.67 -4.92 -1.98
CA GLN A 96 -5.27 -5.17 -3.36
C GLN A 96 -3.78 -4.91 -3.51
N ILE A 97 -3.10 -5.71 -4.33
CA ILE A 97 -1.79 -5.35 -4.87
C ILE A 97 -1.93 -4.96 -6.34
N GLN A 98 -1.26 -3.89 -6.74
CA GLN A 98 -1.29 -3.36 -8.10
C GLN A 98 0.14 -3.15 -8.59
N ALA A 99 0.50 -3.85 -9.68
CA ALA A 99 1.71 -3.56 -10.43
C ALA A 99 1.61 -2.16 -11.04
N CYS A 100 2.63 -1.33 -10.87
CA CYS A 100 2.66 0.00 -11.47
C CYS A 100 4.07 0.52 -11.76
N SER A 101 4.12 1.56 -12.59
CA SER A 101 5.30 2.43 -12.70
C SER A 101 4.86 3.87 -12.51
N ALA A 102 5.35 4.50 -11.43
CA ALA A 102 5.16 5.93 -11.23
C ALA A 102 5.87 6.77 -12.30
N LEU A 103 6.87 6.22 -13.00
CA LEU A 103 7.59 6.90 -14.07
C LEU A 103 6.75 6.96 -15.36
N THR A 104 6.12 5.85 -15.75
CA THR A 104 5.32 5.78 -16.99
C THR A 104 3.83 6.08 -16.76
N GLY A 105 3.37 6.00 -15.51
CA GLY A 105 1.96 6.12 -15.12
C GLY A 105 1.17 4.81 -15.25
N GLU A 106 1.78 3.74 -15.76
CA GLU A 106 1.12 2.44 -15.94
C GLU A 106 0.65 1.86 -14.60
N GLY A 107 -0.57 1.31 -14.58
CA GLY A 107 -1.18 0.66 -13.40
C GLY A 107 -1.62 1.61 -12.27
N ILE A 108 -1.24 2.90 -12.32
CA ILE A 108 -1.64 3.88 -11.29
C ILE A 108 -3.15 4.08 -11.30
N GLN A 109 -3.75 4.28 -12.49
CA GLN A 109 -5.19 4.51 -12.61
C GLN A 109 -6.00 3.30 -12.11
N ASP A 110 -5.53 2.08 -12.34
CA ASP A 110 -6.19 0.85 -11.88
C ASP A 110 -6.20 0.75 -10.35
N GLY A 111 -5.07 1.03 -9.70
CA GLY A 111 -4.99 1.12 -8.25
C GLY A 111 -5.91 2.20 -7.69
N MET A 112 -5.91 3.39 -8.28
CA MET A 112 -6.78 4.48 -7.84
C MET A 112 -8.27 4.21 -8.07
N ASN A 113 -8.62 3.45 -9.12
CA ASN A 113 -9.98 2.99 -9.35
C ASN A 113 -10.43 2.03 -8.24
N TRP A 114 -9.53 1.15 -7.77
CA TRP A 114 -9.82 0.30 -6.61
C TRP A 114 -10.01 1.14 -5.33
N VAL A 115 -9.13 2.12 -5.07
CA VAL A 115 -9.26 3.05 -3.93
C VAL A 115 -10.64 3.68 -3.88
N CYS A 116 -11.10 4.24 -5.00
CA CYS A 116 -12.41 4.88 -5.09
C CYS A 116 -13.55 3.91 -4.78
N LYS A 117 -13.45 2.64 -5.21
CA LYS A 117 -14.46 1.60 -4.93
C LYS A 117 -14.45 1.21 -3.45
N SER A 118 -13.28 0.97 -2.88
CA SER A 118 -13.11 0.52 -1.49
C SER A 118 -13.58 1.55 -0.48
N VAL A 119 -13.27 2.84 -0.68
CA VAL A 119 -13.72 3.91 0.23
C VAL A 119 -15.25 4.11 0.16
N ASN A 120 -15.84 4.01 -1.03
CA ASN A 120 -17.30 4.11 -1.18
C ASN A 120 -18.06 2.95 -0.54
N ALA A 121 -17.47 1.74 -0.51
CA ALA A 121 -18.08 0.59 0.15
C ALA A 121 -18.13 0.75 1.68
N LYS A 122 -17.12 1.40 2.29
CA LYS A 122 -17.05 1.65 3.75
C LYS A 122 -18.03 2.73 4.23
N ARG A 123 -18.48 3.62 3.33
CA ARG A 123 -19.41 4.72 3.64
C ARG A 123 -20.89 4.35 3.55
N LYS A 124 -21.21 3.12 3.14
CA LYS A 124 -22.57 2.57 3.15
C LYS A 124 -22.81 1.78 4.42
#